data_AF-A0A397BQ20-F1
#
_entry.id   AF-A0A397BQ20-F1
#
_cell.length_a   1.000
_cell.length_b   1.000
_cell.length_c   1.000
_cell.angle_alpha   90.00
_cell.angle_beta   90.00
_cell.angle_gamma   90.00
#
_symmetry.space_group_name_H-M   'P 1'
#
loop_
_entity.id
_entity.type
_entity.pdbx_description
1 polymer ?
#
loop_
_entity_poly.entity_id
_entity_poly.type
_entity_poly.pdbx_seq_one_letter_code
_entity_poly.pdbx_strand_id
1 'polypeptide(L)'
;MPQDTTADGAAPALRVSPHFPRVPKACKSVGEPFFACLYKHGKQPEGVSDPDAGRKGINSCARQLEAYNACVDQVFAEKPRKMFRVPEAYRVREE
;
A
#
# COMPACT_ATOMS: atom_id res chain seq x y z
N MET A 1 23.73 8.28 -15.76
CA MET A 1 22.82 7.12 -15.94
C MET A 1 23.69 5.88 -15.96
N PRO A 2 23.44 4.91 -15.09
CA PRO A 2 22.49 3.86 -15.45
C PRO A 2 21.48 3.53 -14.34
N GLN A 3 20.27 3.17 -14.76
CA GLN A 3 19.20 2.66 -13.93
C GLN A 3 19.37 1.14 -13.85
N ASP A 4 19.75 0.65 -12.66
CA ASP A 4 19.79 -0.78 -12.39
C ASP A 4 18.35 -1.31 -12.31
N THR A 5 17.98 -2.06 -13.33
CA THR A 5 16.67 -2.70 -13.47
C THR A 5 16.81 -4.15 -13.03
N THR A 6 16.86 -4.40 -11.72
CA THR A 6 16.75 -5.76 -11.21
C THR A 6 15.27 -6.12 -11.05
N ALA A 7 14.73 -6.70 -12.12
CA ALA A 7 13.51 -7.49 -12.09
C ALA A 7 13.82 -8.82 -11.36
N ASP A 8 13.60 -8.86 -10.05
CA ASP A 8 13.67 -10.10 -9.28
C ASP A 8 12.33 -10.86 -9.41
N GLY A 9 12.40 -12.01 -10.08
CA GLY A 9 11.31 -12.98 -10.15
C GLY A 9 11.09 -13.61 -8.78
N ALA A 10 10.25 -13.00 -7.96
CA ALA A 10 9.71 -13.56 -6.73
C ALA A 10 8.19 -13.48 -6.78
N ALA A 11 7.51 -14.52 -6.27
CA ALA A 11 6.04 -14.67 -6.14
C ALA A 11 5.30 -13.32 -6.08
N PRO A 12 4.19 -13.13 -6.82
CA PRO A 12 3.60 -11.83 -7.14
C PRO A 12 3.67 -10.95 -5.91
N ALA A 13 4.62 -10.00 -5.93
CA ALA A 13 4.96 -9.26 -4.73
C ALA A 13 3.66 -8.66 -4.21
N LEU A 14 3.21 -9.12 -3.03
CA LEU A 14 1.97 -8.67 -2.41
C LEU A 14 2.13 -7.17 -2.17
N ARG A 15 1.66 -6.40 -3.15
CA ARG A 15 1.78 -4.95 -3.21
C ARG A 15 0.40 -4.38 -2.98
N VAL A 16 0.36 -3.32 -2.20
CA VAL A 16 -0.83 -2.51 -2.04
C VAL A 16 -1.17 -1.82 -3.35
N SER A 17 -2.47 -1.62 -3.59
CA SER A 17 -2.97 -0.79 -4.70
C SER A 17 -2.26 0.57 -4.72
N PRO A 18 -2.00 1.16 -5.90
CA PRO A 18 -1.39 2.49 -6.02
C PRO A 18 -2.21 3.61 -5.35
N HIS A 19 -3.44 3.31 -4.93
CA HIS A 19 -4.33 4.22 -4.23
C HIS A 19 -4.23 4.13 -2.70
N PHE A 20 -3.42 3.21 -2.16
CA PHE A 20 -3.14 3.11 -0.72
C PHE A 20 -2.53 4.42 -0.17
N PRO A 21 -2.83 4.85 1.07
CA PRO A 21 -3.66 4.22 2.11
C PRO A 21 -5.15 4.60 2.04
N ARG A 22 -5.66 5.01 0.88
CA ARG A 22 -7.06 5.46 0.79
C ARG A 22 -8.02 4.27 0.88
N VAL A 23 -9.09 4.47 1.65
CA VAL A 23 -10.21 3.53 1.73
C VAL A 23 -11.46 4.25 1.27
N PRO A 24 -11.91 4.03 0.02
CA PRO A 24 -13.22 4.51 -0.39
C PRO A 24 -14.30 3.97 0.55
N LYS A 25 -15.36 4.74 0.80
CA LYS A 25 -16.46 4.32 1.69
C LYS A 25 -17.04 2.95 1.30
N ALA A 26 -17.08 2.63 0.01
CA ALA A 26 -17.52 1.35 -0.51
C ALA A 26 -16.61 0.16 -0.12
N CYS A 27 -15.33 0.42 0.09
CA CYS A 27 -14.33 -0.60 0.46
C CYS A 27 -14.01 -0.61 1.95
N LYS A 28 -14.78 0.11 2.77
CA LYS A 28 -14.51 0.20 4.21
C LYS A 28 -14.62 -1.16 4.91
N SER A 29 -15.59 -1.99 4.52
CA SER A 29 -15.81 -3.33 5.06
C SER A 29 -14.62 -4.29 4.84
N VAL A 30 -13.93 -4.17 3.71
CA VAL A 30 -12.73 -4.98 3.39
C VAL A 30 -11.43 -4.30 3.83
N GLY A 31 -11.42 -2.97 3.88
CA GLY A 31 -10.28 -2.16 4.31
C GLY A 31 -10.03 -2.22 5.81
N GLU A 32 -11.05 -2.03 6.65
CA GLU A 32 -10.91 -2.09 8.11
C GLU A 32 -10.19 -3.35 8.62
N PRO A 33 -10.57 -4.59 8.23
CA PRO A 33 -9.87 -5.78 8.67
C PRO A 33 -8.44 -5.87 8.12
N PHE A 34 -8.19 -5.37 6.90
CA PHE A 34 -6.83 -5.29 6.35
C PHE A 34 -5.94 -4.34 7.17
N PHE A 35 -6.39 -3.11 7.43
CA PHE A 35 -5.63 -2.13 8.22
C PHE A 35 -5.45 -2.58 9.67
N ALA A 36 -6.46 -3.22 10.28
CA ALA A 36 -6.33 -3.79 11.62
C ALA A 36 -5.27 -4.90 11.68
N CYS A 37 -5.25 -5.79 10.66
CA CYS A 37 -4.24 -6.83 10.54
C CYS A 37 -2.84 -6.23 10.33
N LEU A 38 -2.70 -5.26 9.40
CA LEU A 38 -1.44 -4.60 9.12
C LEU A 38 -0.92 -3.83 10.33
N TYR A 39 -1.80 -3.16 11.09
CA TYR A 39 -1.40 -2.47 12.32
C TYR A 39 -0.90 -3.45 13.39
N LYS A 40 -1.49 -4.65 13.47
CA LYS A 40 -1.08 -5.67 14.44
C LYS A 40 0.26 -6.31 14.07
N HIS A 41 0.48 -6.61 12.79
CA HIS A 41 1.62 -7.42 12.33
C HIS A 41 2.75 -6.59 11.68
N GLY A 42 2.45 -5.38 11.21
CA GLY A 42 3.40 -4.46 10.58
C GLY A 42 3.89 -3.35 11.50
N LYS A 43 3.40 -3.28 12.76
CA LYS A 43 3.91 -2.32 13.75
C LYS A 43 5.32 -2.69 14.16
N GLN A 44 6.26 -1.81 13.88
CA GLN A 44 7.62 -1.91 14.39
C GLN A 44 7.65 -1.48 15.86
N PRO A 45 8.33 -2.23 16.74
CA PRO A 45 8.56 -1.80 18.11
C PRO A 45 9.50 -0.57 18.14
N GLU A 46 9.32 0.30 19.12
CA GLU A 46 10.14 1.50 19.29
C GLU A 46 11.62 1.11 19.42
N GLY A 47 12.48 1.78 18.64
CA GLY A 47 13.93 1.53 18.62
C GLY A 47 14.39 0.40 17.69
N VAL A 48 13.49 -0.35 17.03
CA VAL A 48 13.85 -1.40 16.06
C VAL A 48 13.39 -1.01 14.66
N SER A 49 14.34 -0.63 13.82
CA SER A 49 14.09 -0.42 12.39
C SER A 49 14.32 -1.74 11.63
N ASP A 50 13.29 -2.57 11.52
CA ASP A 50 13.30 -3.76 10.67
C ASP A 50 12.78 -3.39 9.27
N PRO A 51 13.63 -3.24 8.25
CA PRO A 51 13.21 -2.79 6.91
C PRO A 51 12.16 -3.71 6.26
N ASP A 52 12.03 -4.97 6.72
CA ASP A 52 11.07 -5.94 6.22
C ASP A 52 9.79 -6.06 7.06
N ALA A 53 9.65 -5.31 8.16
CA ALA A 53 8.46 -5.35 9.01
C ALA A 53 7.16 -5.06 8.23
N GLY A 54 7.21 -4.10 7.30
CA GLY A 54 6.09 -3.82 6.41
C GLY A 54 5.74 -5.00 5.50
N ARG A 55 6.75 -5.66 4.91
CA ARG A 55 6.55 -6.85 4.06
C ARG A 55 6.02 -8.03 4.85
N LYS A 56 6.53 -8.27 6.06
CA LYS A 56 6.07 -9.32 6.98
C LYS A 56 4.61 -9.10 7.40
N GLY A 57 4.24 -7.85 7.70
CA GLY A 57 2.86 -7.47 8.00
C GLY A 57 1.93 -7.71 6.82
N ILE A 58 2.32 -7.27 5.61
CA ILE A 58 1.53 -7.48 4.40
C ILE A 58 1.37 -8.97 4.07
N ASN A 59 2.43 -9.78 4.16
CA ASN A 59 2.38 -11.23 3.93
C ASN A 59 1.44 -11.94 4.92
N SER A 60 1.42 -11.48 6.18
CA SER A 60 0.52 -12.03 7.21
C SER A 60 -0.95 -11.69 6.94
N CYS A 61 -1.20 -10.60 6.20
CA CYS A 61 -2.52 -10.07 5.89
C CYS A 61 -2.88 -10.20 4.40
N ALA A 62 -2.23 -11.11 3.67
CA ALA A 62 -2.31 -11.24 2.21
C ALA A 62 -3.76 -11.39 1.71
N ARG A 63 -4.57 -12.20 2.40
CA ARG A 63 -5.97 -12.45 2.03
C ARG A 63 -6.83 -11.20 2.13
N GLN A 64 -6.62 -10.38 3.16
CA GLN A 64 -7.34 -9.11 3.33
C GLN A 64 -6.79 -8.04 2.38
N LEU A 65 -5.50 -8.07 2.07
CA LEU A 65 -4.88 -7.19 1.08
C LEU A 65 -5.49 -7.38 -0.30
N GLU A 66 -5.65 -8.62 -0.76
CA GLU A 66 -6.25 -8.92 -2.07
C GLU A 66 -7.68 -8.40 -2.17
N ALA A 67 -8.49 -8.61 -1.13
CA ALA A 67 -9.86 -8.09 -1.08
C ALA A 67 -9.91 -6.56 -1.05
N TYR A 68 -9.00 -5.93 -0.32
CA TYR A 68 -8.85 -4.47 -0.29
C TYR A 68 -8.46 -3.94 -1.68
N ASN A 69 -7.41 -4.50 -2.29
CA ASN A 69 -6.91 -4.09 -3.59
C ASN A 69 -8.00 -4.22 -4.67
N ALA A 70 -8.67 -5.38 -4.74
CA ALA A 70 -9.73 -5.61 -5.71
C ALA A 70 -10.86 -4.56 -5.61
N CYS A 71 -11.31 -4.25 -4.38
CA CYS A 71 -12.36 -3.24 -4.20
C CYS A 71 -11.87 -1.83 -4.55
N VAL A 72 -10.67 -1.47 -4.09
CA VAL A 72 -10.10 -0.14 -4.33
C VAL A 72 -9.88 0.09 -5.82
N ASP A 73 -9.26 -0.86 -6.50
CA ASP A 73 -8.99 -0.78 -7.93
C ASP A 73 -10.30 -0.70 -8.72
N GLN A 74 -11.33 -1.46 -8.33
CA GLN A 74 -12.66 -1.35 -8.94
C GLN A 74 -13.27 0.04 -8.74
N VAL A 75 -13.28 0.55 -7.50
CA VAL A 75 -13.89 1.86 -7.21
C VAL A 75 -13.16 3.01 -7.91
N PHE A 76 -11.83 2.94 -8.01
CA PHE A 76 -11.04 3.95 -8.71
C PHE A 76 -11.11 3.81 -10.23
N ALA A 77 -11.32 2.60 -10.77
CA ALA A 77 -11.63 2.37 -12.17
C ALA A 77 -13.01 2.93 -12.54
N GLU A 78 -14.03 2.69 -11.72
CA GLU A 78 -15.41 3.16 -11.96
C GLU A 78 -15.58 4.66 -11.70
N LYS A 79 -14.84 5.23 -10.75
CA LYS A 79 -14.86 6.65 -10.40
C LYS A 79 -13.44 7.19 -10.40
N PRO A 80 -12.88 7.49 -11.59
CA PRO A 80 -11.61 8.19 -11.69
C PRO A 80 -11.82 9.62 -11.16
N ARG A 81 -11.73 9.80 -9.85
CA ARG A 81 -11.66 11.12 -9.26
C ARG A 81 -10.41 11.77 -9.83
N LYS A 82 -10.52 13.02 -10.30
CA LYS A 82 -9.36 13.83 -10.69
C LYS A 82 -8.44 13.94 -9.47
N MET A 83 -7.48 13.04 -9.38
CA MET A 83 -6.44 13.06 -8.39
C MET A 83 -5.43 14.08 -8.88
N PHE A 84 -5.61 15.33 -8.43
CA PHE A 84 -4.59 16.34 -8.62
C PHE A 84 -3.35 15.85 -7.88
N ARG A 85 -2.31 15.47 -8.63
CA ARG A 85 -0.99 15.29 -8.06
C ARG A 85 -0.60 16.62 -7.43
N VAL A 86 -0.05 16.55 -6.22
CA VAL A 86 0.55 17.72 -5.58
C VAL A 86 1.53 18.34 -6.59
N PRO A 87 1.44 19.66 -6.85
CA PRO A 87 2.37 20.34 -7.73
C PRO A 87 3.82 20.06 -7.30
N GLU A 88 4.71 19.90 -8.27
CA GLU A 88 6.10 19.49 -8.03
C GLU A 88 6.83 20.40 -7.04
N ALA A 89 6.44 21.67 -6.97
CA ALA A 89 6.93 22.66 -6.01
C ALA A 89 6.74 22.27 -4.53
N TYR A 90 5.80 21.38 -4.20
CA TYR A 90 5.56 20.90 -2.83
C TYR A 90 6.06 19.45 -2.62
N ARG A 91 6.76 18.85 -3.61
CA ARG A 91 7.42 17.55 -3.45
C ARG A 91 8.82 17.65 -2.85
N VAL A 92 9.30 18.86 -2.58
CA VAL A 92 10.63 19.08 -2.03
C VAL A 92 10.66 18.52 -0.61
N ARG A 93 11.53 17.54 -0.39
CA ARG A 93 11.95 17.08 0.93
C ARG A 93 13.10 18.00 1.29
N GLU A 94 12.91 18.95 2.19
CA GLU A 94 14.03 19.72 2.73
C GLU A 94 15.03 18.70 3.33
N GLU A 95 16.27 18.79 2.86
CA GLU A 95 17.39 17.89 3.18
C GLU A 95 17.87 18.06 4.63
#